data_AF-A0A6A6DTQ6-F1
#
_entry.id   AF-A0A6A6DTQ6-F1
#
_cell.length_a   1.000
_cell.length_b   1.000
_cell.length_c   1.000
_cell.angle_alpha   90.00
_cell.angle_beta   90.00
_cell.angle_gamma   90.00
#
_symmetry.space_group_name_H-M   'P 1'
#
loop_
_entity.id
_entity.type
_entity.pdbx_description
1 polymer ?
#
loop_
_entity_poly.entity_id
_entity_poly.type
_entity_poly.pdbx_seq_one_letter_code
_entity_poly.pdbx_strand_id
1 'polypeptide(L)'
;MRSLNIAALLLPALSSAVAVQRRATTLIPKTVFDSVANLEQYFTYNYPWGGDTHNGGARMDKAHVAISSSGTLTITAQPVKGEKPATHAGKQIAINYRSGAVGAKQHFTVPKGGGLVFSGSFQATTTKGTWPAFWLTAVNGWPPEIDMAEWKGSGKISFNTFNTSSVLSWKDVTYSNPGQFHDIKCEVKDVNGKDSQVKFWMDGQLQATHVGKDYTGAPFYLIINLQMEGSSGSPGPTTSKTVSKRGPRPGSAITNLNLYLKMNSASWKAYGEIDPELEAVLPNLPPRKAMGDYPDVPTLRAALTEQITEMVAAGIVQLPDLSGIQTVEIQIPTRDGVSIRAVQYRVESREPGSVVVYFHGGGWCVGMPEMFEKYVEFLTKELGAVIVSVDYRKAPEHVFPTAANDAVDSIRWVAENASNLGADPSKGFLIGGASAGGQLAAIASHQAVDQKLSPPITGVFLQYPNLVHPDAVLEEYKPHYNSWEDLKDAFILGQKSMNFFYNHYKTDPKSHLASPLLWPSGHRGQPPTYFQICGMDPLRDESLIYEYHLREECGIQTKLDMLKGIPHGGPDFLPMLSQSKKSVEDMKAGMRWLLSQSGSSS
;
A
#
# COMPACT_ATOMS: atom_id res chain seq x y z
N MET A 1 -39.55 13.21 -43.02
CA MET A 1 -40.25 11.92 -43.20
C MET A 1 -39.23 10.79 -43.31
N ARG A 2 -39.11 9.98 -42.26
CA ARG A 2 -38.95 8.51 -42.28
C ARG A 2 -38.71 8.09 -40.83
N SER A 3 -39.78 7.56 -40.26
CA SER A 3 -39.86 6.84 -39.01
C SER A 3 -39.13 5.49 -39.14
N LEU A 4 -38.48 5.05 -38.07
CA LEU A 4 -38.40 3.63 -37.72
C LEU A 4 -38.24 3.49 -36.20
N ASN A 5 -39.32 3.01 -35.60
CA ASN A 5 -39.37 2.41 -34.27
C ASN A 5 -38.55 1.12 -34.27
N ILE A 6 -37.76 0.88 -33.22
CA ILE A 6 -37.64 -0.45 -32.62
C ILE A 6 -37.71 -0.30 -31.10
N ALA A 7 -38.73 -0.93 -30.53
CA ALA A 7 -38.96 -1.10 -29.12
C ALA A 7 -38.19 -2.32 -28.57
N ALA A 8 -37.97 -2.28 -27.25
CA ALA A 8 -37.87 -3.40 -26.33
C ALA A 8 -36.59 -4.27 -26.34
N LEU A 9 -35.78 -4.06 -25.29
CA LEU A 9 -35.27 -5.15 -24.44
C LEU A 9 -35.04 -4.61 -23.02
N LEU A 10 -36.13 -4.57 -22.24
CA LEU A 10 -36.08 -4.53 -20.78
C LEU A 10 -35.74 -5.95 -20.31
N LEU A 11 -34.51 -6.16 -19.86
CA LEU A 11 -34.13 -7.31 -19.04
C LEU A 11 -33.98 -6.84 -17.58
N PRO A 12 -34.46 -7.62 -16.60
CA PRO A 12 -34.42 -7.21 -15.21
C PRO A 12 -32.97 -7.11 -14.75
N ALA A 13 -32.64 -6.01 -14.07
CA ALA A 13 -31.42 -5.87 -13.32
C ALA A 13 -31.31 -7.03 -12.33
N LEU A 14 -30.55 -8.06 -12.68
CA LEU A 14 -29.98 -8.97 -11.70
C LEU A 14 -29.02 -8.12 -10.87
N SER A 15 -29.43 -7.75 -9.66
CA SER A 15 -28.51 -7.26 -8.65
C SER A 15 -27.53 -8.39 -8.33
N SER A 16 -26.48 -8.51 -9.13
CA SER A 16 -25.25 -9.09 -8.63
C SER A 16 -24.75 -8.07 -7.62
N ALA A 17 -24.97 -8.37 -6.34
CA ALA A 17 -24.23 -7.73 -5.29
C ALA A 17 -22.76 -7.94 -5.65
N VAL A 18 -22.12 -6.91 -6.17
CA VAL A 18 -20.68 -6.88 -6.39
C VAL A 18 -20.10 -7.10 -5.00
N ALA A 19 -19.64 -8.33 -4.75
CA ALA A 19 -18.86 -8.64 -3.58
C ALA A 19 -17.63 -7.71 -3.64
N VAL A 20 -17.67 -6.65 -2.86
CA VAL A 20 -16.51 -5.81 -2.55
C VAL A 20 -15.47 -6.76 -2.02
N GLN A 21 -14.49 -7.08 -2.86
CA GLN A 21 -13.36 -7.92 -2.47
C GLN A 21 -12.51 -7.06 -1.54
N ARG A 22 -12.78 -7.14 -0.24
CA ARG A 22 -12.06 -6.38 0.78
C ARG A 22 -10.57 -6.74 0.70
N ARG A 23 -9.75 -5.76 0.33
CA ARG A 23 -8.29 -5.84 0.44
C ARG A 23 -7.92 -6.09 1.89
N ALA A 24 -6.94 -6.95 2.10
CA ALA A 24 -6.56 -7.38 3.42
C ALA A 24 -5.94 -6.20 4.19
N THR A 25 -6.39 -5.98 5.43
CA THR A 25 -6.06 -4.81 6.26
C THR A 25 -4.98 -5.19 7.26
N THR A 26 -3.92 -4.40 7.36
CA THR A 26 -2.90 -4.57 8.41
C THR A 26 -3.47 -4.15 9.76
N LEU A 27 -3.58 -5.12 10.67
CA LEU A 27 -4.14 -4.90 12.01
C LEU A 27 -3.06 -4.51 13.03
N ILE A 28 -1.85 -5.05 12.90
CA ILE A 28 -0.67 -4.69 13.71
C ILE A 28 0.53 -4.53 12.75
N PRO A 29 1.20 -3.37 12.72
CA PRO A 29 2.29 -3.10 11.77
C PRO A 29 3.59 -3.81 12.16
N LYS A 30 4.48 -4.05 11.18
CA LYS A 30 5.81 -4.64 11.42
C LYS A 30 6.70 -3.81 12.35
N THR A 31 6.48 -2.49 12.36
CA THR A 31 7.22 -1.50 13.16
C THR A 31 6.77 -1.48 14.62
N VAL A 32 5.84 -2.35 15.02
CA VAL A 32 5.27 -2.39 16.39
C VAL A 32 6.34 -2.56 17.47
N PHE A 33 7.51 -3.11 17.16
CA PHE A 33 8.60 -3.29 18.12
C PHE A 33 9.78 -2.33 17.93
N ASP A 34 9.68 -1.32 17.05
CA ASP A 34 10.75 -0.34 16.84
C ASP A 34 10.97 0.55 18.08
N SER A 35 9.93 0.74 18.90
CA SER A 35 10.00 1.53 20.12
C SER A 35 9.01 1.03 21.17
N VAL A 36 9.23 1.43 22.43
CA VAL A 36 8.26 1.19 23.51
C VAL A 36 6.91 1.86 23.20
N ALA A 37 6.93 3.06 22.60
CA ALA A 37 5.70 3.76 22.23
C ALA A 37 4.89 2.98 21.17
N ASN A 38 5.57 2.42 20.17
CA ASN A 38 4.93 1.59 19.15
C ASN A 38 4.36 0.31 19.76
N LEU A 39 5.10 -0.35 20.67
CA LEU A 39 4.61 -1.53 21.37
C LEU A 39 3.35 -1.20 22.17
N GLU A 40 3.42 -0.14 22.98
CA GLU A 40 2.34 0.29 23.85
C GLU A 40 1.14 0.85 23.09
N GLN A 41 1.25 1.17 21.79
CA GLN A 41 0.10 1.49 20.95
C GLN A 41 -0.77 0.26 20.70
N TYR A 42 -0.17 -0.90 20.42
CA TYR A 42 -0.88 -2.11 19.97
C TYR A 42 -1.01 -3.21 21.04
N PHE A 43 -0.14 -3.21 22.06
CA PHE A 43 -0.07 -4.23 23.09
C PHE A 43 -0.21 -3.66 24.50
N THR A 44 -0.72 -4.49 25.41
CA THR A 44 -0.62 -4.32 26.86
C THR A 44 0.36 -5.35 27.42
N TYR A 45 0.91 -5.05 28.59
CA TYR A 45 1.74 -6.00 29.33
C TYR A 45 0.86 -6.96 30.12
N ASN A 46 1.39 -8.15 30.36
CA ASN A 46 0.71 -9.28 30.97
C ASN A 46 -0.47 -9.79 30.13
N TYR A 47 -1.27 -10.69 30.69
CA TYR A 47 -2.44 -11.21 30.00
C TYR A 47 -3.60 -10.20 30.00
N PRO A 48 -4.30 -10.03 28.87
CA PRO A 48 -5.27 -8.96 28.68
C PRO A 48 -6.56 -9.14 29.51
N TRP A 49 -6.85 -10.35 30.01
CA TRP A 49 -8.01 -10.65 30.85
C TRP A 49 -7.81 -10.32 32.35
N GLY A 50 -6.64 -9.84 32.77
CA GLY A 50 -6.36 -9.44 34.15
C GLY A 50 -6.26 -10.61 35.15
N GLY A 51 -6.20 -10.27 36.44
CA GLY A 51 -6.08 -11.25 37.54
C GLY A 51 -4.62 -11.62 37.90
N ASP A 52 -4.42 -12.77 38.57
CA ASP A 52 -3.08 -13.33 38.77
C ASP A 52 -2.55 -13.86 37.44
N THR A 53 -1.69 -13.08 36.79
CA THR A 53 -1.18 -13.40 35.46
C THR A 53 -0.02 -14.38 35.59
N HIS A 54 -0.30 -15.67 35.48
CA HIS A 54 0.71 -16.72 35.53
C HIS A 54 0.48 -17.74 34.42
N ASN A 55 1.54 -18.43 34.01
CA ASN A 55 1.43 -19.63 33.18
C ASN A 55 2.60 -20.57 33.45
N GLY A 56 2.27 -21.85 33.64
CA GLY A 56 3.16 -22.82 34.26
C GLY A 56 3.66 -22.31 35.62
N GLY A 57 4.96 -22.50 35.87
CA GLY A 57 5.65 -22.04 37.08
C GLY A 57 6.08 -20.56 37.05
N ALA A 58 5.62 -19.76 36.08
CA ALA A 58 5.99 -18.35 35.94
C ALA A 58 4.82 -17.40 36.21
N ARG A 59 5.09 -16.32 36.96
CA ARG A 59 4.21 -15.16 37.08
C ARG A 59 4.70 -14.04 36.16
N MET A 60 3.79 -13.49 35.36
CA MET A 60 4.06 -12.46 34.35
C MET A 60 4.18 -11.07 34.99
N ASP A 61 5.15 -10.30 34.52
CA ASP A 61 5.50 -8.97 35.01
C ASP A 61 6.07 -8.12 33.86
N LYS A 62 5.66 -6.85 33.78
CA LYS A 62 6.15 -5.87 32.80
C LYS A 62 7.67 -5.70 32.86
N ALA A 63 8.28 -5.83 34.04
CA ALA A 63 9.73 -5.69 34.20
C ALA A 63 10.55 -6.69 33.36
N HIS A 64 9.91 -7.78 32.92
CA HIS A 64 10.51 -8.80 32.08
C HIS A 64 10.25 -8.64 30.58
N VAL A 65 9.67 -7.50 30.18
CA VAL A 65 9.40 -7.14 28.78
C VAL A 65 10.15 -5.86 28.44
N ALA A 66 10.93 -5.89 27.36
CA ALA A 66 11.66 -4.71 26.88
C ALA A 66 11.70 -4.65 25.35
N ILE A 67 11.80 -3.44 24.81
CA ILE A 67 12.21 -3.21 23.43
C ILE A 67 13.71 -2.93 23.44
N SER A 68 14.48 -3.76 22.72
CA SER A 68 15.91 -3.54 22.55
C SER A 68 16.16 -2.34 21.61
N SER A 69 17.37 -1.77 21.65
CA SER A 69 17.77 -0.66 20.78
C SER A 69 17.77 -1.00 19.27
N SER A 70 17.56 -2.27 18.90
CA SER A 70 17.47 -2.72 17.51
C SER A 70 16.03 -3.05 17.07
N GLY A 71 15.02 -2.58 17.80
CA GLY A 71 13.61 -2.80 17.42
C GLY A 71 13.17 -4.24 17.65
N THR A 72 13.28 -4.74 18.87
CA THR A 72 13.17 -6.17 19.19
C THR A 72 12.45 -6.36 20.51
N LEU A 73 11.32 -7.06 20.50
CA LEU A 73 10.65 -7.47 21.73
C LEU A 73 11.48 -8.56 22.42
N THR A 74 12.05 -8.23 23.57
CA THR A 74 12.78 -9.15 24.42
C THR A 74 11.93 -9.50 25.64
N ILE A 75 11.67 -10.79 25.82
CA ILE A 75 11.02 -11.32 27.02
C ILE A 75 12.03 -12.18 27.77
N THR A 76 12.13 -11.97 29.09
CA THR A 76 13.08 -12.66 29.95
C THR A 76 12.38 -13.41 31.07
N ALA A 77 13.06 -14.40 31.64
CA ALA A 77 12.58 -15.07 32.85
C ALA A 77 13.70 -15.13 33.89
N GLN A 78 13.32 -14.95 35.15
CA GLN A 78 14.20 -14.98 36.30
C GLN A 78 13.68 -15.97 37.34
N PRO A 79 14.51 -16.92 37.82
CA PRO A 79 14.17 -17.78 38.94
C PRO A 79 13.93 -16.97 40.22
N VAL A 80 12.92 -17.36 40.99
CA VAL A 80 12.53 -16.72 42.26
C VAL A 80 12.22 -17.77 43.33
N LYS A 81 12.21 -17.35 44.60
CA LYS A 81 11.86 -18.19 45.76
C LYS A 81 10.82 -17.49 46.62
N GLY A 82 9.93 -18.25 47.24
CA GLY A 82 8.97 -17.73 48.23
C GLY A 82 7.82 -16.93 47.63
N GLU A 83 7.60 -17.00 46.31
CA GLU A 83 6.44 -16.41 45.67
C GLU A 83 5.15 -17.06 46.15
N LYS A 84 4.08 -16.25 46.29
CA LYS A 84 2.75 -16.78 46.57
C LYS A 84 2.34 -17.72 45.44
N PRO A 85 1.94 -18.97 45.73
CA PRO A 85 1.44 -19.89 44.70
C PRO A 85 0.26 -19.28 43.93
N ALA A 86 0.18 -19.59 42.64
CA ALA A 86 -0.98 -19.22 41.83
C ALA A 86 -2.06 -20.30 41.92
N THR A 87 -3.31 -19.96 41.60
CA THR A 87 -4.42 -20.92 41.59
C THR A 87 -4.96 -21.04 40.18
N HIS A 88 -4.92 -22.25 39.61
CA HIS A 88 -5.44 -22.53 38.28
C HIS A 88 -6.22 -23.85 38.27
N ALA A 89 -7.46 -23.82 37.76
CA ALA A 89 -8.37 -24.98 37.74
C ALA A 89 -8.47 -25.72 39.11
N GLY A 90 -8.50 -24.96 40.21
CA GLY A 90 -8.59 -25.50 41.58
C GLY A 90 -7.29 -26.07 42.15
N LYS A 91 -6.17 -26.01 41.41
CA LYS A 91 -4.86 -26.47 41.87
C LYS A 91 -3.95 -25.31 42.26
N GLN A 92 -3.15 -25.49 43.31
CA GLN A 92 -2.07 -24.57 43.67
C GLN A 92 -0.85 -24.87 42.79
N ILE A 93 -0.38 -23.85 42.09
CA ILE A 93 0.78 -23.91 41.20
C ILE A 93 1.92 -23.15 41.86
N ALA A 94 3.04 -23.84 42.11
CA ALA A 94 4.24 -23.21 42.63
C ALA A 94 4.80 -22.21 41.61
N ILE A 95 5.07 -20.98 42.05
CA ILE A 95 5.70 -19.96 41.21
C ILE A 95 7.20 -19.96 41.49
N ASN A 96 7.94 -20.46 40.51
CA ASN A 96 9.39 -20.61 40.53
C ASN A 96 10.09 -19.52 39.71
N TYR A 97 9.34 -18.76 38.90
CA TYR A 97 9.88 -17.74 37.99
C TYR A 97 9.03 -16.47 37.96
N ARG A 98 9.69 -15.33 37.76
CA ARG A 98 9.10 -14.11 37.18
C ARG A 98 9.44 -14.05 35.70
N SER A 99 8.47 -13.73 34.85
CA SER A 99 8.61 -13.72 33.40
C SER A 99 7.77 -12.61 32.78
N GLY A 100 7.75 -12.49 31.45
CA GLY A 100 6.98 -11.47 30.75
C GLY A 100 5.96 -12.04 29.76
N ALA A 101 4.91 -11.24 29.52
CA ALA A 101 3.92 -11.47 28.49
C ALA A 101 3.45 -10.13 27.92
N VAL A 102 3.06 -10.13 26.64
CA VAL A 102 2.30 -9.04 26.02
C VAL A 102 1.07 -9.61 25.34
N GLY A 103 -0.04 -8.89 25.44
CA GLY A 103 -1.30 -9.20 24.77
C GLY A 103 -1.73 -8.05 23.87
N ALA A 104 -2.19 -8.35 22.66
CA ALA A 104 -2.71 -7.30 21.78
C ALA A 104 -3.95 -6.64 22.40
N LYS A 105 -4.07 -5.33 22.25
CA LYS A 105 -5.21 -4.54 22.75
C LYS A 105 -6.50 -4.81 21.99
N GLN A 106 -6.40 -5.10 20.71
CA GLN A 106 -7.54 -5.45 19.87
C GLN A 106 -7.77 -6.95 19.85
N HIS A 107 -9.01 -7.34 19.61
CA HIS A 107 -9.38 -8.73 19.35
C HIS A 107 -9.37 -9.01 17.85
N PHE A 108 -9.15 -10.29 17.52
CA PHE A 108 -9.06 -10.76 16.15
C PHE A 108 -10.19 -11.73 15.87
N THR A 109 -11.00 -11.45 14.85
CA THR A 109 -12.11 -12.32 14.46
C THR A 109 -11.96 -12.70 13.01
N VAL A 110 -11.99 -14.00 12.72
CA VAL A 110 -12.00 -14.51 11.34
C VAL A 110 -13.37 -14.20 10.73
N PRO A 111 -13.47 -13.33 9.72
CA PRO A 111 -14.77 -13.01 9.13
C PRO A 111 -15.25 -14.17 8.25
N LYS A 112 -16.57 -14.33 8.13
CA LYS A 112 -17.18 -15.26 7.17
C LYS A 112 -16.72 -14.92 5.75
N GLY A 113 -16.27 -15.94 5.01
CA GLY A 113 -15.69 -15.82 3.68
C GLY A 113 -14.27 -15.24 3.62
N GLY A 114 -13.65 -14.91 4.76
CA GLY A 114 -12.33 -14.28 4.81
C GLY A 114 -11.32 -15.02 5.69
N GLY A 115 -10.26 -14.33 6.09
CA GLY A 115 -9.17 -14.92 6.86
C GLY A 115 -8.25 -13.89 7.49
N LEU A 116 -7.41 -14.38 8.41
CA LEU A 116 -6.36 -13.64 9.09
C LEU A 116 -5.03 -14.35 8.87
N VAL A 117 -3.96 -13.57 8.83
CA VAL A 117 -2.59 -14.09 8.82
C VAL A 117 -1.89 -13.50 10.04
N PHE A 118 -1.15 -14.32 10.76
CA PHE A 118 -0.30 -13.93 11.88
C PHE A 118 1.11 -14.41 11.58
N SER A 119 2.11 -13.54 11.65
CA SER A 119 3.49 -13.98 11.44
C SER A 119 4.49 -13.21 12.29
N GLY A 120 5.70 -13.75 12.41
CA GLY A 120 6.80 -13.15 13.11
C GLY A 120 8.06 -14.00 13.04
N SER A 121 9.21 -13.37 13.23
CA SER A 121 10.52 -13.98 13.32
C SER A 121 10.92 -14.13 14.78
N PHE A 122 11.23 -15.36 15.19
CA PHE A 122 11.47 -15.74 16.58
C PHE A 122 12.83 -16.39 16.74
N GLN A 123 13.58 -15.91 17.72
CA GLN A 123 14.73 -16.59 18.30
C GLN A 123 14.28 -17.09 19.67
N ALA A 124 14.18 -18.40 19.87
CA ALA A 124 13.59 -18.96 21.09
C ALA A 124 14.41 -20.15 21.61
N THR A 125 14.47 -20.29 22.93
CA THR A 125 15.11 -21.45 23.57
C THR A 125 14.15 -22.63 23.63
N THR A 126 14.68 -23.82 23.38
CA THR A 126 14.02 -25.11 23.68
C THR A 126 14.71 -25.84 24.83
N THR A 127 15.34 -25.11 25.74
CA THR A 127 15.91 -25.66 26.98
C THR A 127 14.79 -26.22 27.85
N LYS A 128 15.02 -27.36 28.51
CA LYS A 128 14.05 -27.95 29.45
C LYS A 128 13.55 -26.89 30.44
N GLY A 129 12.24 -26.81 30.60
CA GLY A 129 11.54 -25.86 31.46
C GLY A 129 11.43 -24.43 30.96
N THR A 130 11.90 -24.11 29.75
CA THR A 130 11.55 -22.86 29.05
C THR A 130 10.44 -23.15 28.05
N TRP A 131 9.36 -22.36 28.10
CA TRP A 131 8.20 -22.51 27.23
C TRP A 131 7.78 -21.15 26.61
N PRO A 132 8.61 -20.57 25.71
CA PRO A 132 8.17 -19.49 24.85
C PRO A 132 6.90 -19.88 24.08
N ALA A 133 6.00 -18.93 23.87
CA ALA A 133 4.77 -19.16 23.12
C ALA A 133 4.30 -17.93 22.33
N PHE A 134 3.74 -18.19 21.16
CA PHE A 134 3.03 -17.27 20.28
C PHE A 134 1.70 -17.91 19.90
N TRP A 135 0.60 -17.36 20.39
CA TRP A 135 -0.67 -18.09 20.40
C TRP A 135 -1.90 -17.18 20.42
N LEU A 136 -3.04 -17.77 20.05
CA LEU A 136 -4.36 -17.17 20.06
C LEU A 136 -5.25 -17.92 21.03
N THR A 137 -6.03 -17.21 21.85
CA THR A 137 -7.04 -17.83 22.73
C THR A 137 -8.35 -17.06 22.67
N ALA A 138 -9.45 -17.77 22.91
CA ALA A 138 -10.79 -17.22 22.98
C ALA A 138 -10.88 -16.01 23.92
N VAL A 139 -11.62 -14.99 23.49
CA VAL A 139 -12.06 -13.91 24.40
C VAL A 139 -13.23 -14.38 25.26
N ASN A 140 -14.11 -15.22 24.72
CA ASN A 140 -15.31 -15.69 25.39
C ASN A 140 -15.29 -17.22 25.49
N GLY A 141 -15.25 -17.74 26.73
CA GLY A 141 -15.15 -19.17 26.97
C GLY A 141 -13.79 -19.75 26.58
N TRP A 142 -13.75 -21.06 26.38
CA TRP A 142 -12.60 -21.79 25.82
C TRP A 142 -13.08 -23.18 25.39
N PRO A 143 -12.68 -23.69 24.20
CA PRO A 143 -11.97 -23.03 23.09
C PRO A 143 -12.79 -21.90 22.41
N PRO A 144 -12.29 -21.22 21.35
CA PRO A 144 -11.17 -21.58 20.45
C PRO A 144 -9.74 -21.26 20.96
N GLU A 145 -8.72 -22.03 20.52
CA GLU A 145 -7.30 -21.77 20.81
C GLU A 145 -6.38 -22.26 19.68
N ILE A 146 -5.44 -21.42 19.26
CA ILE A 146 -4.42 -21.74 18.26
C ILE A 146 -3.04 -21.45 18.82
N ASP A 147 -2.26 -22.49 19.06
CA ASP A 147 -0.84 -22.38 19.37
C ASP A 147 -0.06 -22.28 18.07
N MET A 148 0.24 -21.05 17.67
CA MET A 148 0.95 -20.78 16.41
C MET A 148 2.43 -21.14 16.48
N ALA A 149 3.02 -21.12 17.67
CA ALA A 149 4.32 -21.67 17.95
C ALA A 149 4.53 -21.81 19.46
N GLU A 150 4.92 -23.01 19.90
CA GLU A 150 5.30 -23.28 21.29
C GLU A 150 6.60 -24.08 21.37
N TRP A 151 7.60 -23.59 22.10
CA TRP A 151 8.89 -24.24 22.20
C TRP A 151 8.93 -25.15 23.44
N LYS A 152 8.96 -26.47 23.25
CA LYS A 152 8.60 -27.48 24.27
C LYS A 152 9.74 -27.97 25.17
N GLY A 153 10.81 -27.18 25.35
CA GLY A 153 11.93 -27.57 26.21
C GLY A 153 12.67 -28.88 25.83
N SER A 154 12.44 -29.38 24.62
CA SER A 154 12.88 -30.71 24.16
C SER A 154 13.58 -30.68 22.79
N GLY A 155 13.97 -29.49 22.32
CA GLY A 155 14.47 -29.29 20.95
C GLY A 155 13.38 -29.18 19.88
N LYS A 156 12.11 -29.05 20.30
CA LYS A 156 10.95 -29.01 19.41
C LYS A 156 10.16 -27.72 19.53
N ILE A 157 9.50 -27.39 18.41
CA ILE A 157 8.43 -26.41 18.31
C ILE A 157 7.12 -27.15 17.98
N SER A 158 6.03 -26.80 18.64
CA SER A 158 4.70 -27.38 18.42
C SER A 158 3.74 -26.37 17.80
N PHE A 159 2.85 -26.87 16.95
CA PHE A 159 1.75 -26.14 16.33
C PHE A 159 0.44 -26.85 16.70
N ASN A 160 -0.50 -26.18 17.36
CA ASN A 160 -1.73 -26.82 17.85
C ASN A 160 -3.01 -26.03 17.52
N THR A 161 -4.12 -26.75 17.48
CA THR A 161 -5.48 -26.19 17.34
C THR A 161 -6.45 -27.00 18.20
N PHE A 162 -7.14 -26.35 19.14
CA PHE A 162 -8.03 -27.02 20.11
C PHE A 162 -9.50 -26.82 19.79
N ASN A 163 -10.24 -27.91 19.61
CA ASN A 163 -11.69 -27.88 19.47
C ASN A 163 -12.40 -28.21 20.78
N THR A 164 -11.76 -29.03 21.62
CA THR A 164 -12.10 -29.25 23.05
C THR A 164 -10.82 -29.61 23.81
N SER A 165 -10.91 -29.87 25.13
CA SER A 165 -9.79 -30.41 25.91
C SER A 165 -9.32 -31.80 25.46
N SER A 166 -10.14 -32.54 24.72
CA SER A 166 -9.85 -33.91 24.24
C SER A 166 -9.77 -34.01 22.73
N VAL A 167 -10.17 -32.97 21.99
CA VAL A 167 -10.14 -32.92 20.53
C VAL A 167 -9.24 -31.78 20.11
N LEU A 168 -8.00 -32.11 19.76
CA LEU A 168 -7.00 -31.20 19.24
C LEU A 168 -6.28 -31.79 18.02
N SER A 169 -5.82 -30.92 17.13
CA SER A 169 -4.84 -31.25 16.09
C SER A 169 -3.50 -30.65 16.49
N TRP A 170 -2.41 -31.41 16.37
CA TRP A 170 -1.08 -30.94 16.76
C TRP A 170 0.01 -31.51 15.85
N LYS A 171 1.12 -30.77 15.76
CA LYS A 171 2.33 -31.19 15.07
C LYS A 171 3.57 -30.69 15.80
N ASP A 172 4.42 -31.62 16.20
CA ASP A 172 5.79 -31.31 16.63
C ASP A 172 6.74 -31.30 15.44
N VAL A 173 7.61 -30.29 15.43
CA VAL A 173 8.71 -30.15 14.46
C VAL A 173 10.01 -29.92 15.23
N THR A 174 11.12 -30.44 14.69
CA THR A 174 12.45 -30.16 15.24
C THR A 174 12.77 -28.67 15.06
N TYR A 175 13.15 -28.01 16.15
CA TYR A 175 13.57 -26.61 16.13
C TYR A 175 15.08 -26.54 16.17
N SER A 176 15.68 -26.51 14.99
CA SER A 176 17.14 -26.47 14.82
C SER A 176 17.66 -25.07 15.09
N ASN A 177 18.91 -24.95 15.56
CA ASN A 177 19.61 -23.66 15.73
C ASN A 177 18.85 -22.61 16.58
N PRO A 178 18.47 -22.90 17.84
CA PRO A 178 17.70 -21.98 18.69
C PRO A 178 18.38 -20.64 19.00
N GLY A 179 19.64 -20.48 18.62
CA GLY A 179 20.37 -19.21 18.64
C GLY A 179 20.17 -18.33 17.40
N GLN A 180 19.35 -18.74 16.42
CA GLN A 180 19.02 -17.96 15.22
C GLN A 180 17.54 -17.59 15.19
N PHE A 181 17.18 -16.66 14.30
CA PHE A 181 15.79 -16.34 14.03
C PHE A 181 15.16 -17.32 13.05
N HIS A 182 13.89 -17.63 13.31
CA HIS A 182 13.05 -18.48 12.48
C HIS A 182 11.73 -17.79 12.22
N ASP A 183 11.29 -17.79 10.96
CA ASP A 183 10.04 -17.16 10.55
C ASP A 183 8.87 -18.10 10.80
N ILE A 184 7.92 -17.67 11.62
CA ILE A 184 6.66 -18.36 11.91
C ILE A 184 5.53 -17.63 11.21
N LYS A 185 4.66 -18.36 10.51
CA LYS A 185 3.42 -17.83 9.93
C LYS A 185 2.24 -18.78 10.17
N CYS A 186 1.13 -18.23 10.61
CA CYS A 186 -0.15 -18.91 10.77
C CYS A 186 -1.21 -18.23 9.88
N GLU A 187 -1.88 -18.98 9.02
CA GLU A 187 -3.03 -18.51 8.23
C GLU A 187 -4.31 -19.15 8.78
N VAL A 188 -5.29 -18.34 9.15
CA VAL A 188 -6.60 -18.77 9.66
C VAL A 188 -7.68 -18.31 8.69
N LYS A 189 -8.35 -19.24 8.01
CA LYS A 189 -9.31 -18.91 6.95
C LYS A 189 -10.64 -19.60 7.16
N ASP A 190 -11.74 -18.87 7.00
CA ASP A 190 -13.07 -19.46 6.96
C ASP A 190 -13.20 -20.46 5.80
N VAL A 191 -13.82 -21.61 6.07
CA VAL A 191 -14.06 -22.64 5.06
C VAL A 191 -15.53 -22.93 4.79
N ASN A 192 -16.44 -22.55 5.68
CA ASN A 192 -17.87 -22.87 5.54
C ASN A 192 -18.80 -21.91 6.29
N GLY A 193 -18.32 -20.73 6.70
CA GLY A 193 -19.05 -19.75 7.51
C GLY A 193 -19.13 -20.07 9.00
N LYS A 194 -18.45 -21.14 9.45
CA LYS A 194 -18.52 -21.67 10.82
C LYS A 194 -17.15 -22.16 11.34
N ASP A 195 -16.51 -23.04 10.59
CA ASP A 195 -15.19 -23.61 10.89
C ASP A 195 -14.08 -22.81 10.17
N SER A 196 -12.87 -22.84 10.72
CA SER A 196 -11.69 -22.23 10.10
C SER A 196 -10.59 -23.26 9.81
N GLN A 197 -10.00 -23.20 8.63
CA GLN A 197 -8.73 -23.86 8.32
C GLN A 197 -7.58 -23.07 8.95
N VAL A 198 -6.65 -23.78 9.59
CA VAL A 198 -5.46 -23.19 10.22
C VAL A 198 -4.21 -23.79 9.57
N LYS A 199 -3.37 -22.99 8.91
CA LYS A 199 -2.12 -23.42 8.29
C LYS A 199 -0.93 -22.85 9.03
N PHE A 200 0.03 -23.70 9.36
CA PHE A 200 1.25 -23.31 10.08
C PHE A 200 2.45 -23.45 9.18
N TRP A 201 3.32 -22.44 9.17
CA TRP A 201 4.53 -22.38 8.39
C TRP A 201 5.71 -22.01 9.29
N MET A 202 6.86 -22.61 9.02
CA MET A 202 8.14 -22.26 9.63
C MET A 202 9.19 -22.15 8.52
N ASP A 203 9.92 -21.03 8.48
CA ASP A 203 10.96 -20.73 7.48
C ASP A 203 10.49 -20.92 6.03
N GLY A 204 9.27 -20.45 5.76
CA GLY A 204 8.64 -20.56 4.44
C GLY A 204 8.14 -21.95 4.06
N GLN A 205 8.27 -22.95 4.94
CA GLN A 205 7.79 -24.32 4.72
C GLN A 205 6.50 -24.59 5.50
N LEU A 206 5.48 -25.14 4.84
CA LEU A 206 4.23 -25.56 5.47
C LEU A 206 4.48 -26.76 6.38
N GLN A 207 4.14 -26.63 7.67
CA GLN A 207 4.35 -27.66 8.68
C GLN A 207 3.09 -28.48 8.96
N ALA A 208 1.93 -27.81 9.00
CA ALA A 208 0.65 -28.46 9.30
C ALA A 208 -0.55 -27.68 8.75
N THR A 209 -1.65 -28.39 8.53
CA THR A 209 -2.97 -27.81 8.24
C THR A 209 -4.01 -28.46 9.14
N HIS A 210 -4.66 -27.68 9.99
CA HIS A 210 -5.68 -28.12 10.95
C HIS A 210 -7.05 -27.50 10.64
N VAL A 211 -8.07 -27.93 11.37
CA VAL A 211 -9.41 -27.34 11.34
C VAL A 211 -9.85 -26.97 12.76
N GLY A 212 -10.11 -25.68 12.97
CA GLY A 212 -10.75 -25.14 14.15
C GLY A 212 -12.27 -25.13 13.99
N LYS A 213 -12.97 -25.90 14.83
CA LYS A 213 -14.43 -26.01 14.87
C LYS A 213 -15.02 -24.79 15.54
N ASP A 214 -15.98 -24.12 14.89
CA ASP A 214 -16.64 -22.91 15.40
C ASP A 214 -15.72 -21.68 15.58
N TYR A 215 -14.61 -21.63 14.83
CA TYR A 215 -13.63 -20.53 14.94
C TYR A 215 -14.03 -19.30 14.12
N THR A 216 -14.78 -19.47 13.03
CA THR A 216 -15.22 -18.35 12.20
C THR A 216 -16.22 -17.50 12.97
N GLY A 217 -15.93 -16.19 13.11
CA GLY A 217 -16.74 -15.27 13.91
C GLY A 217 -16.42 -15.25 15.40
N ALA A 218 -15.58 -16.17 15.89
CA ALA A 218 -15.12 -16.15 17.28
C ALA A 218 -13.97 -15.14 17.47
N PRO A 219 -14.02 -14.28 18.51
CA PRO A 219 -12.94 -13.34 18.80
C PRO A 219 -11.78 -14.00 19.57
N PHE A 220 -10.56 -13.70 19.14
CA PHE A 220 -9.31 -14.15 19.74
C PHE A 220 -8.52 -13.00 20.38
N TYR A 221 -7.92 -13.27 21.53
CA TYR A 221 -6.72 -12.57 22.00
C TYR A 221 -5.51 -13.06 21.22
N LEU A 222 -4.53 -12.16 21.01
CA LEU A 222 -3.19 -12.49 20.49
C LEU A 222 -2.17 -12.29 21.60
N ILE A 223 -1.38 -13.32 21.90
CA ILE A 223 -0.45 -13.34 23.04
C ILE A 223 0.96 -13.75 22.59
N ILE A 224 1.96 -13.05 23.13
CA ILE A 224 3.38 -13.45 23.07
C ILE A 224 3.91 -13.48 24.50
N ASN A 225 4.50 -14.59 24.91
CA ASN A 225 5.00 -14.72 26.27
C ASN A 225 6.12 -15.75 26.42
N LEU A 226 6.80 -15.68 27.56
CA LEU A 226 7.73 -16.70 28.01
C LEU A 226 7.14 -17.44 29.20
N GLN A 227 6.48 -18.57 28.94
CA GLN A 227 6.01 -19.48 29.98
C GLN A 227 7.23 -20.26 30.51
N MET A 228 7.12 -20.73 31.75
CA MET A 228 8.15 -21.57 32.35
C MET A 228 7.54 -22.84 32.90
N GLU A 229 8.27 -23.94 32.76
CA GLU A 229 7.86 -25.28 33.19
C GLU A 229 6.60 -25.78 32.46
N GLY A 230 5.73 -26.53 33.15
CA GLY A 230 4.54 -27.13 32.55
C GLY A 230 4.89 -28.13 31.45
N SER A 231 4.36 -27.91 30.25
CA SER A 231 4.57 -28.78 29.08
C SER A 231 6.03 -28.81 28.60
N SER A 232 6.87 -27.85 29.00
CA SER A 232 8.32 -27.87 28.71
C SER A 232 9.16 -28.65 29.72
N GLY A 233 8.51 -29.23 30.75
CA GLY A 233 9.14 -30.02 31.81
C GLY A 233 9.62 -29.19 33.00
N SER A 234 9.91 -29.88 34.12
CA SER A 234 10.44 -29.28 35.35
C SER A 234 11.60 -30.15 35.90
N PRO A 235 12.55 -29.58 36.68
CA PRO A 235 12.75 -28.15 36.93
C PRO A 235 13.26 -27.41 35.68
N GLY A 236 12.92 -26.13 35.59
CA GLY A 236 13.53 -25.22 34.62
C GLY A 236 14.95 -24.74 35.00
N PRO A 237 15.55 -23.84 34.21
CA PRO A 237 16.91 -23.34 34.44
C PRO A 237 17.06 -22.54 35.74
N THR A 238 18.17 -22.72 36.45
CA THR A 238 18.47 -22.05 37.72
C THR A 238 19.16 -20.68 37.59
N THR A 239 19.44 -20.24 36.37
CA THR A 239 20.03 -18.92 36.07
C THR A 239 19.08 -18.11 35.20
N SER A 240 19.08 -16.78 35.37
CA SER A 240 18.27 -15.88 34.53
C SER A 240 18.56 -16.14 33.06
N LYS A 241 17.51 -16.42 32.28
CA LYS A 241 17.62 -16.62 30.83
C LYS A 241 17.06 -15.40 30.13
N THR A 242 17.94 -14.73 29.40
CA THR A 242 17.56 -13.74 28.40
C THR A 242 17.35 -14.49 27.09
N VAL A 243 16.22 -14.23 26.41
CA VAL A 243 16.12 -14.49 24.97
C VAL A 243 16.96 -13.40 24.27
N SER A 244 18.30 -13.56 24.25
CA SER A 244 19.34 -12.87 23.43
C SER A 244 20.73 -12.82 24.14
N LYS A 245 21.86 -13.11 23.42
CA LYS A 245 23.27 -12.60 23.68
C LYS A 245 24.35 -13.18 22.70
N ARG A 246 25.00 -12.41 21.78
CA ARG A 246 26.27 -11.58 21.77
C ARG A 246 27.61 -12.32 21.98
N GLY A 247 28.71 -12.17 21.20
CA GLY A 247 29.16 -11.26 20.10
C GLY A 247 30.47 -11.79 19.39
N PRO A 248 31.19 -11.06 18.49
CA PRO A 248 31.52 -9.62 18.50
C PRO A 248 30.82 -8.77 17.39
N ARG A 249 30.77 -7.44 17.57
CA ARG A 249 29.87 -6.45 16.90
C ARG A 249 30.32 -6.00 15.48
N PRO A 250 29.47 -5.30 14.69
CA PRO A 250 28.00 -5.11 14.71
C PRO A 250 27.31 -5.94 13.59
N GLY A 251 26.01 -6.27 13.57
CA GLY A 251 24.86 -5.73 14.27
C GLY A 251 23.77 -6.78 14.56
N SER A 252 22.85 -6.30 15.40
CA SER A 252 21.71 -6.89 16.13
C SER A 252 20.93 -8.10 15.62
N ALA A 253 20.53 -8.92 16.60
CA ALA A 253 19.47 -9.93 16.58
C ALA A 253 18.08 -9.27 16.74
N ILE A 254 17.11 -9.60 15.88
CA ILE A 254 15.80 -8.93 15.68
C ILE A 254 14.61 -9.89 15.89
N THR A 255 13.79 -9.76 16.94
CA THR A 255 12.43 -10.35 16.98
C THR A 255 11.47 -9.37 16.31
N ASN A 256 11.10 -9.66 15.07
CA ASN A 256 10.02 -8.96 14.37
C ASN A 256 8.73 -9.77 14.55
N LEU A 257 7.69 -9.27 15.23
CA LEU A 257 6.34 -9.78 14.95
C LEU A 257 5.88 -9.07 13.68
N ASN A 258 5.88 -9.82 12.60
CA ASN A 258 5.47 -9.32 11.30
C ASN A 258 4.11 -9.89 10.97
N LEU A 259 3.02 -9.19 11.24
CA LEU A 259 1.73 -9.62 10.70
C LEU A 259 1.70 -9.25 9.21
N TYR A 260 2.16 -10.14 8.32
CA TYR A 260 2.22 -9.85 6.89
C TYR A 260 1.04 -10.46 6.16
N LEU A 261 0.42 -9.61 5.34
CA LEU A 261 -0.02 -10.03 4.03
C LEU A 261 1.15 -9.69 3.11
N LYS A 262 1.90 -10.70 2.66
CA LYS A 262 2.77 -10.51 1.50
C LYS A 262 1.93 -9.84 0.41
N MET A 263 2.49 -8.86 -0.28
CA MET A 263 1.86 -8.28 -1.47
C MET A 263 1.37 -9.43 -2.36
N ASN A 264 0.06 -9.63 -2.40
CA ASN A 264 -0.53 -10.71 -3.17
C ASN A 264 -0.86 -10.15 -4.55
N SER A 265 0.12 -10.21 -5.44
CA SER A 265 -0.04 -9.81 -6.84
C SER A 265 -0.72 -10.88 -7.69
N ALA A 266 -1.12 -12.03 -7.14
CA ALA A 266 -1.67 -13.14 -7.92
C ALA A 266 -2.94 -12.73 -8.70
N SER A 267 -3.69 -11.75 -8.20
CA SER A 267 -4.88 -11.21 -8.88
C SER A 267 -4.58 -10.07 -9.85
N TRP A 268 -3.38 -9.50 -9.86
CA TRP A 268 -3.09 -8.30 -10.65
C TRP A 268 -3.11 -8.57 -12.15
N LYS A 269 -2.68 -9.78 -12.56
CA LYS A 269 -2.75 -10.21 -13.95
C LYS A 269 -4.17 -10.12 -14.52
N ALA A 270 -5.18 -10.47 -13.73
CA ALA A 270 -6.58 -10.38 -14.12
C ALA A 270 -7.07 -8.94 -14.34
N TYR A 271 -6.36 -7.92 -13.82
CA TYR A 271 -6.67 -6.54 -14.17
C TYR A 271 -6.27 -6.19 -15.60
N GLY A 272 -5.33 -6.93 -16.21
CA GLY A 272 -4.90 -6.75 -17.59
C GLY A 272 -5.75 -7.49 -18.63
N GLU A 273 -6.71 -8.31 -18.20
CA GLU A 273 -7.66 -8.94 -19.12
C GLU A 273 -8.50 -7.87 -19.80
N ILE A 274 -8.58 -7.91 -21.14
CA ILE A 274 -9.23 -6.90 -21.95
C ILE A 274 -10.68 -6.67 -21.51
N ASP A 275 -11.08 -5.39 -21.43
CA ASP A 275 -12.46 -5.04 -21.16
C ASP A 275 -13.37 -5.47 -22.34
N PRO A 276 -14.53 -6.14 -22.10
CA PRO A 276 -15.40 -6.59 -23.18
C PRO A 276 -15.94 -5.48 -24.08
N GLU A 277 -16.18 -4.27 -23.56
CA GLU A 277 -16.58 -3.13 -24.38
C GLU A 277 -15.42 -2.69 -25.28
N LEU A 278 -14.18 -2.70 -24.76
CA LEU A 278 -12.98 -2.43 -25.55
C LEU A 278 -12.82 -3.49 -26.65
N GLU A 279 -12.88 -4.77 -26.31
CA GLU A 279 -12.78 -5.88 -27.27
C GLU A 279 -13.78 -5.74 -28.41
N ALA A 280 -15.02 -5.34 -28.10
CA ALA A 280 -16.07 -5.14 -29.09
C ALA A 280 -15.83 -3.94 -30.03
N VAL A 281 -15.17 -2.87 -29.57
CA VAL A 281 -14.92 -1.68 -30.40
C VAL A 281 -13.58 -1.69 -31.12
N LEU A 282 -12.61 -2.48 -30.66
CA LEU A 282 -11.26 -2.56 -31.23
C LEU A 282 -11.24 -2.72 -32.77
N PRO A 283 -12.05 -3.60 -33.41
CA PRO A 283 -12.06 -3.75 -34.86
C PRO A 283 -12.52 -2.52 -35.64
N ASN A 284 -13.24 -1.61 -34.97
CA ASN A 284 -13.80 -0.39 -35.57
C ASN A 284 -12.94 0.85 -35.29
N LEU A 285 -11.91 0.74 -34.45
CA LEU A 285 -10.99 1.84 -34.20
C LEU A 285 -10.01 1.95 -35.39
N PRO A 286 -9.62 3.18 -35.77
CA PRO A 286 -8.60 3.35 -36.79
C PRO A 286 -7.30 2.66 -36.37
N PRO A 287 -6.56 2.04 -37.31
CA PRO A 287 -5.30 1.39 -37.00
C PRO A 287 -4.35 2.40 -36.35
N ARG A 288 -3.92 2.09 -35.12
CA ARG A 288 -3.05 2.98 -34.36
C ARG A 288 -1.61 2.56 -34.53
N LYS A 289 -0.79 3.50 -34.98
CA LYS A 289 0.67 3.35 -35.02
C LYS A 289 1.22 3.45 -33.59
N ALA A 290 2.09 2.54 -33.17
CA ALA A 290 2.71 2.65 -31.85
C ALA A 290 3.60 3.90 -31.81
N MET A 291 3.68 4.58 -30.68
CA MET A 291 4.48 5.81 -30.55
C MET A 291 5.95 5.56 -30.91
N GLY A 292 6.48 4.37 -30.57
CA GLY A 292 7.83 3.96 -30.95
C GLY A 292 8.03 3.53 -32.41
N ASP A 293 6.99 3.60 -33.27
CA ASP A 293 7.12 3.40 -34.72
C ASP A 293 7.40 4.71 -35.47
N TYR A 294 7.32 5.86 -34.80
CA TYR A 294 7.68 7.15 -35.39
C TYR A 294 9.20 7.29 -35.45
N PRO A 295 9.74 7.93 -36.50
CA PRO A 295 11.20 8.05 -36.67
C PRO A 295 11.84 8.96 -35.61
N ASP A 296 11.10 9.96 -35.12
CA ASP A 296 11.54 10.92 -34.12
C ASP A 296 10.35 11.56 -33.39
N VAL A 297 10.66 12.28 -32.30
CA VAL A 297 9.66 12.99 -31.48
C VAL A 297 8.95 14.12 -32.24
N PRO A 298 9.61 14.99 -33.04
CA PRO A 298 8.92 15.99 -33.84
C PRO A 298 7.83 15.42 -34.75
N THR A 299 8.11 14.30 -35.43
CA THR A 299 7.13 13.63 -36.31
C THR A 299 5.98 13.05 -35.49
N LEU A 300 6.28 12.46 -34.32
CA LEU A 300 5.25 11.99 -33.39
C LEU A 300 4.35 13.15 -32.91
N ARG A 301 4.93 14.30 -32.53
CA ARG A 301 4.17 15.48 -32.10
C ARG A 301 3.22 15.97 -33.20
N ALA A 302 3.72 16.11 -34.43
CA ALA A 302 2.90 16.54 -35.56
C ALA A 302 1.72 15.59 -35.80
N ALA A 303 1.96 14.28 -35.79
CA ALA A 303 0.92 13.27 -35.98
C ALA A 303 -0.12 13.25 -34.86
N LEU A 304 0.31 13.42 -33.60
CA LEU A 304 -0.63 13.50 -32.47
C LEU A 304 -1.50 14.77 -32.54
N THR A 305 -0.92 15.90 -32.94
CA THR A 305 -1.68 17.15 -33.14
C THR A 305 -2.74 16.98 -34.22
N GLU A 306 -2.38 16.38 -35.35
CA GLU A 306 -3.31 16.07 -36.44
C GLU A 306 -4.43 15.12 -35.96
N GLN A 307 -4.07 14.02 -35.30
CA GLN A 307 -5.02 13.05 -34.78
C GLN A 307 -6.01 13.66 -33.77
N ILE A 308 -5.54 14.49 -32.83
CA ILE A 308 -6.40 15.18 -31.87
C ILE A 308 -7.37 16.12 -32.60
N THR A 309 -6.86 16.87 -33.60
CA THR A 309 -7.68 17.79 -34.41
C THR A 309 -8.80 17.04 -35.12
N GLU A 310 -8.50 15.87 -35.72
CA GLU A 310 -9.50 15.02 -36.37
C GLU A 310 -10.52 14.45 -35.37
N MET A 311 -10.06 13.98 -34.20
CA MET A 311 -10.95 13.43 -33.17
C MET A 311 -11.92 14.48 -32.60
N VAL A 312 -11.47 15.73 -32.45
CA VAL A 312 -12.32 16.86 -32.06
C VAL A 312 -13.30 17.20 -33.18
N ALA A 313 -12.83 17.30 -34.43
CA ALA A 313 -13.68 17.58 -35.59
C ALA A 313 -14.77 16.51 -35.80
N ALA A 314 -14.46 15.24 -35.51
CA ALA A 314 -15.38 14.12 -35.55
C ALA A 314 -16.32 14.03 -34.33
N GLY A 315 -16.17 14.89 -33.32
CA GLY A 315 -16.97 14.88 -32.09
C GLY A 315 -16.69 13.68 -31.17
N ILE A 316 -15.59 12.96 -31.39
CA ILE A 316 -15.16 11.81 -30.58
C ILE A 316 -14.59 12.29 -29.26
N VAL A 317 -13.83 13.39 -29.29
CA VAL A 317 -13.33 14.10 -28.12
C VAL A 317 -14.12 15.40 -27.99
N GLN A 318 -14.75 15.59 -26.83
CA GLN A 318 -15.44 16.83 -26.53
C GLN A 318 -14.49 17.78 -25.80
N LEU A 319 -14.42 19.01 -26.28
CA LEU A 319 -13.78 20.08 -25.54
C LEU A 319 -14.62 20.39 -24.28
N PRO A 320 -13.96 20.67 -23.15
CA PRO A 320 -14.65 20.96 -21.91
C PRO A 320 -15.37 22.32 -21.97
N ASP A 321 -16.45 22.44 -21.19
CA ASP A 321 -17.15 23.71 -21.04
C ASP A 321 -16.40 24.64 -20.08
N LEU A 322 -15.65 25.58 -20.65
CA LEU A 322 -14.92 26.62 -19.91
C LEU A 322 -15.78 27.86 -19.62
N SER A 323 -17.09 27.83 -19.89
CA SER A 323 -17.99 28.96 -19.63
C SER A 323 -17.95 29.36 -18.15
N GLY A 324 -17.64 30.63 -17.89
CA GLY A 324 -17.50 31.16 -16.53
C GLY A 324 -16.20 30.81 -15.82
N ILE A 325 -15.22 30.22 -16.53
CA ILE A 325 -13.88 29.94 -16.03
C ILE A 325 -12.91 30.88 -16.73
N GLN A 326 -12.12 31.61 -15.95
CA GLN A 326 -11.03 32.43 -16.46
C GLN A 326 -9.81 31.55 -16.73
N THR A 327 -9.33 31.60 -17.97
CA THR A 327 -8.10 30.92 -18.40
C THR A 327 -7.02 31.98 -18.62
N VAL A 328 -5.92 31.89 -17.86
CA VAL A 328 -4.81 32.85 -17.94
C VAL A 328 -3.51 32.11 -18.18
N GLU A 329 -2.76 32.51 -19.20
CA GLU A 329 -1.40 32.04 -19.37
C GLU A 329 -0.48 32.79 -18.41
N ILE A 330 0.32 32.04 -17.64
CA ILE A 330 1.29 32.56 -16.69
C ILE A 330 2.69 32.00 -17.02
N GLN A 331 3.71 32.67 -16.49
CA GLN A 331 5.10 32.31 -16.66
C GLN A 331 5.72 31.98 -15.30
N ILE A 332 6.31 30.80 -15.19
CA ILE A 332 6.93 30.29 -13.96
C ILE A 332 8.45 30.32 -14.15
N PRO A 333 9.21 31.13 -13.38
CA PRO A 333 10.66 31.09 -13.43
C PRO A 333 11.18 29.75 -12.89
N THR A 334 12.17 29.18 -13.58
CA THR A 334 12.85 27.95 -13.18
C THR A 334 14.28 28.24 -12.72
N ARG A 335 14.91 27.28 -12.05
CA ARG A 335 16.23 27.44 -11.40
C ARG A 335 17.38 27.81 -12.34
N ASP A 336 17.23 27.60 -13.64
CA ASP A 336 18.25 27.93 -14.65
C ASP A 336 18.02 29.29 -15.32
N GLY A 337 17.06 30.07 -14.82
CA GLY A 337 16.76 31.42 -15.30
C GLY A 337 15.81 31.48 -16.48
N VAL A 338 15.30 30.34 -16.97
CA VAL A 338 14.26 30.30 -18.01
C VAL A 338 12.88 30.30 -17.35
N SER A 339 11.92 30.99 -17.95
CA SER A 339 10.51 30.87 -17.58
C SER A 339 9.80 29.82 -18.43
N ILE A 340 9.02 28.96 -17.78
CA ILE A 340 8.14 27.99 -18.44
C ILE A 340 6.70 28.47 -18.39
N ARG A 341 5.95 28.14 -19.44
CA ARG A 341 4.53 28.43 -19.54
C ARG A 341 3.74 27.57 -18.54
N ALA A 342 2.66 28.13 -18.00
CA ALA A 342 1.59 27.35 -17.36
C ALA A 342 0.23 28.00 -17.66
N VAL A 343 -0.83 27.20 -17.63
CA VAL A 343 -2.19 27.68 -17.79
C VAL A 343 -2.90 27.64 -16.44
N GLN A 344 -3.34 28.81 -16.01
CA GLN A 344 -4.16 28.97 -14.82
C GLN A 344 -5.64 28.90 -15.18
N TYR A 345 -6.40 28.11 -14.43
CA TYR A 345 -7.87 28.09 -14.48
C TYR A 345 -8.45 28.48 -13.12
N ARG A 346 -9.37 29.45 -13.10
CA ARG A 346 -10.06 29.90 -11.88
C ARG A 346 -11.43 30.51 -12.17
N VAL A 347 -12.26 30.64 -11.13
CA VAL A 347 -13.52 31.41 -11.19
C VAL A 347 -13.29 32.77 -10.50
N GLU A 348 -13.42 33.88 -11.24
CA GLU A 348 -12.99 35.21 -10.80
C GLU A 348 -13.75 35.75 -9.57
N SER A 349 -15.06 35.50 -9.49
CA SER A 349 -15.92 36.05 -8.42
C SER A 349 -16.01 35.15 -7.17
N ARG A 350 -14.97 34.36 -6.88
CA ARG A 350 -14.94 33.47 -5.71
C ARG A 350 -13.83 33.86 -4.74
N GLU A 351 -14.11 33.60 -3.46
CA GLU A 351 -13.08 33.61 -2.42
C GLU A 351 -11.94 32.64 -2.76
N PRO A 352 -10.69 32.95 -2.40
CA PRO A 352 -9.55 32.07 -2.66
C PRO A 352 -9.80 30.63 -2.19
N GLY A 353 -9.68 29.66 -3.10
CA GLY A 353 -9.89 28.24 -2.84
C GLY A 353 -8.60 27.44 -2.81
N SER A 354 -8.69 26.11 -2.75
CA SER A 354 -7.50 25.23 -2.81
C SER A 354 -6.71 25.42 -4.11
N VAL A 355 -5.45 25.00 -4.13
CA VAL A 355 -4.62 25.00 -5.35
C VAL A 355 -4.33 23.58 -5.83
N VAL A 356 -4.39 23.37 -7.14
CA VAL A 356 -4.04 22.11 -7.81
C VAL A 356 -2.95 22.39 -8.85
N VAL A 357 -1.74 21.87 -8.66
CA VAL A 357 -0.69 21.89 -9.69
C VAL A 357 -0.76 20.59 -10.48
N TYR A 358 -0.94 20.69 -11.80
CA TYR A 358 -1.07 19.53 -12.66
C TYR A 358 0.07 19.43 -13.68
N PHE A 359 0.57 18.21 -13.88
CA PHE A 359 1.56 17.87 -14.89
C PHE A 359 0.94 16.92 -15.92
N HIS A 360 0.93 17.33 -17.19
CA HIS A 360 0.36 16.52 -18.27
C HIS A 360 1.20 15.25 -18.56
N GLY A 361 0.55 14.23 -19.12
CA GLY A 361 1.23 13.04 -19.63
C GLY A 361 1.90 13.25 -20.99
N GLY A 362 2.55 12.21 -21.51
CA GLY A 362 3.19 12.24 -22.83
C GLY A 362 4.65 11.80 -22.89
N GLY A 363 5.08 10.91 -21.98
CA GLY A 363 6.42 10.32 -22.03
C GLY A 363 7.56 11.35 -22.06
N TRP A 364 7.38 12.47 -21.35
CA TRP A 364 8.31 13.62 -21.29
C TRP A 364 8.61 14.29 -22.64
N CYS A 365 7.96 13.85 -23.72
CA CYS A 365 8.29 14.23 -25.09
C CYS A 365 7.13 14.94 -25.79
N VAL A 366 5.89 14.65 -25.41
CA VAL A 366 4.66 15.19 -26.02
C VAL A 366 3.70 15.71 -24.94
N GLY A 367 2.57 16.28 -25.38
CA GLY A 367 1.52 16.80 -24.51
C GLY A 367 1.61 18.30 -24.26
N MET A 368 0.56 18.84 -23.66
CA MET A 368 0.37 20.27 -23.38
C MET A 368 -0.53 20.47 -22.14
N PRO A 369 -0.45 21.62 -21.45
CA PRO A 369 -1.26 21.92 -20.26
C PRO A 369 -2.77 21.71 -20.42
N GLU A 370 -3.29 21.97 -21.61
CA GLU A 370 -4.72 21.93 -21.96
C GLU A 370 -5.29 20.50 -21.94
N MET A 371 -4.44 19.47 -21.94
CA MET A 371 -4.89 18.08 -21.82
C MET A 371 -5.60 17.76 -20.49
N PHE A 372 -5.48 18.64 -19.48
CA PHE A 372 -6.16 18.50 -18.20
C PHE A 372 -7.61 19.00 -18.20
N GLU A 373 -8.03 19.71 -19.26
CA GLU A 373 -9.21 20.57 -19.19
C GLU A 373 -10.53 19.82 -18.92
N LYS A 374 -10.61 18.51 -19.21
CA LYS A 374 -11.80 17.68 -18.90
C LYS A 374 -12.17 17.64 -17.41
N TYR A 375 -11.26 18.03 -16.53
CA TYR A 375 -11.48 18.10 -15.08
C TYR A 375 -11.61 19.53 -14.55
N VAL A 376 -11.28 20.53 -15.38
CA VAL A 376 -11.22 21.94 -14.99
C VAL A 376 -12.58 22.42 -14.50
N GLU A 377 -13.67 22.08 -15.18
CA GLU A 377 -15.00 22.48 -14.77
C GLU A 377 -15.34 22.03 -13.34
N PHE A 378 -15.16 20.73 -13.07
CA PHE A 378 -15.43 20.16 -11.75
C PHE A 378 -14.55 20.79 -10.67
N LEU A 379 -13.24 20.82 -10.88
CA LEU A 379 -12.28 21.28 -9.88
C LEU A 379 -12.47 22.77 -9.57
N THR A 380 -12.74 23.60 -10.58
CA THR A 380 -12.95 25.05 -10.39
C THR A 380 -14.37 25.38 -9.93
N LYS A 381 -15.41 24.96 -10.66
CA LYS A 381 -16.81 25.33 -10.36
C LYS A 381 -17.37 24.60 -9.15
N GLU A 382 -17.10 23.30 -8.99
CA GLU A 382 -17.63 22.55 -7.84
C GLU A 382 -16.73 22.67 -6.62
N LEU A 383 -15.43 22.45 -6.76
CA LEU A 383 -14.51 22.45 -5.61
C LEU A 383 -13.88 23.81 -5.29
N GLY A 384 -14.04 24.81 -6.17
CA GLY A 384 -13.48 26.14 -5.98
C GLY A 384 -11.96 26.19 -6.12
N ALA A 385 -11.32 25.16 -6.68
CA ALA A 385 -9.88 25.11 -6.79
C ALA A 385 -9.36 26.07 -7.88
N VAL A 386 -8.19 26.64 -7.64
CA VAL A 386 -7.34 27.25 -8.67
C VAL A 386 -6.42 26.17 -9.22
N ILE A 387 -6.41 26.01 -10.54
CA ILE A 387 -5.57 25.01 -11.20
C ILE A 387 -4.42 25.71 -11.87
N VAL A 388 -3.21 25.17 -11.73
CA VAL A 388 -2.01 25.57 -12.48
C VAL A 388 -1.51 24.35 -13.24
N SER A 389 -1.81 24.29 -14.55
CA SER A 389 -1.37 23.21 -15.44
C SER A 389 -0.04 23.60 -16.10
N VAL A 390 1.03 22.86 -15.83
CA VAL A 390 2.41 23.26 -16.13
C VAL A 390 2.89 22.71 -17.47
N ASP A 391 3.45 23.58 -18.31
CA ASP A 391 4.08 23.23 -19.59
C ASP A 391 5.58 22.94 -19.38
N TYR A 392 5.89 21.87 -18.66
CA TYR A 392 7.27 21.50 -18.38
C TYR A 392 8.04 21.26 -19.69
N ARG A 393 9.35 21.53 -19.67
CA ARG A 393 10.20 21.38 -20.86
C ARG A 393 10.33 19.91 -21.25
N LYS A 394 10.25 19.66 -22.56
CA LYS A 394 10.13 18.31 -23.13
C LYS A 394 11.40 17.88 -23.86
N ALA A 395 11.65 16.58 -23.86
CA ALA A 395 12.64 15.96 -24.72
C ALA A 395 12.16 15.86 -26.17
N PRO A 396 13.07 15.85 -27.16
CA PRO A 396 14.53 15.73 -27.02
C PRO A 396 15.26 17.06 -26.78
N GLU A 397 14.59 18.20 -26.87
CA GLU A 397 15.20 19.53 -26.69
C GLU A 397 15.73 19.71 -25.27
N HIS A 398 14.97 19.20 -24.30
CA HIS A 398 15.30 19.25 -22.88
C HIS A 398 15.22 17.85 -22.29
N VAL A 399 16.37 17.17 -22.25
CA VAL A 399 16.50 15.80 -21.73
C VAL A 399 16.46 15.77 -20.20
N PHE A 400 16.39 14.56 -19.64
CA PHE A 400 16.49 14.29 -18.21
C PHE A 400 17.70 15.01 -17.59
N PRO A 401 17.57 15.64 -16.40
CA PRO A 401 16.39 15.69 -15.51
C PRO A 401 15.56 16.98 -15.66
N THR A 402 15.55 17.64 -16.81
CA THR A 402 14.97 18.99 -16.95
C THR A 402 13.50 19.06 -16.54
N ALA A 403 12.64 18.16 -17.05
CA ALA A 403 11.22 18.14 -16.68
C ALA A 403 10.98 17.90 -15.18
N ALA A 404 11.81 17.05 -14.55
CA ALA A 404 11.75 16.81 -13.10
C ALA A 404 12.09 18.08 -12.29
N ASN A 405 13.09 18.85 -12.74
CA ASN A 405 13.44 20.12 -12.13
C ASN A 405 12.34 21.17 -12.31
N ASP A 406 11.76 21.25 -13.51
CA ASP A 406 10.65 22.16 -13.81
C ASP A 406 9.43 21.88 -12.92
N ALA A 407 9.12 20.60 -12.67
CA ALA A 407 8.03 20.22 -11.78
C ALA A 407 8.26 20.68 -10.34
N VAL A 408 9.47 20.47 -9.81
CA VAL A 408 9.88 20.93 -8.47
C VAL A 408 9.84 22.46 -8.38
N ASP A 409 10.37 23.16 -9.38
CA ASP A 409 10.39 24.62 -9.37
C ASP A 409 8.98 25.21 -9.47
N SER A 410 8.10 24.56 -10.23
CA SER A 410 6.69 24.95 -10.35
C SER A 410 5.94 24.87 -9.03
N ILE A 411 6.06 23.75 -8.30
CA ILE A 411 5.36 23.63 -7.01
C ILE A 411 5.89 24.64 -5.98
N ARG A 412 7.19 24.94 -6.01
CA ARG A 412 7.79 25.94 -5.11
C ARG A 412 7.27 27.33 -5.44
N TRP A 413 7.28 27.70 -6.72
CA TRP A 413 6.79 28.99 -7.16
C TRP A 413 5.30 29.17 -6.84
N VAL A 414 4.48 28.13 -7.05
CA VAL A 414 3.06 28.16 -6.69
C VAL A 414 2.87 28.32 -5.17
N ALA A 415 3.65 27.62 -4.35
CA ALA A 415 3.61 27.78 -2.89
C ALA A 415 3.86 29.23 -2.45
N GLU A 416 4.83 29.89 -3.09
CA GLU A 416 5.24 31.27 -2.81
C GLU A 416 4.27 32.32 -3.38
N ASN A 417 3.53 31.99 -4.44
CA ASN A 417 2.68 32.93 -5.18
C ASN A 417 1.18 32.61 -5.11
N ALA A 418 0.75 31.70 -4.25
CA ALA A 418 -0.63 31.22 -4.19
C ALA A 418 -1.66 32.35 -4.04
N SER A 419 -1.37 33.36 -3.21
CA SER A 419 -2.24 34.52 -3.04
C SER A 419 -2.42 35.33 -4.33
N ASN A 420 -1.35 35.54 -5.10
CA ASN A 420 -1.38 36.21 -6.41
C ASN A 420 -2.17 35.40 -7.44
N LEU A 421 -2.17 34.08 -7.30
CA LEU A 421 -2.98 33.17 -8.12
C LEU A 421 -4.46 33.19 -7.71
N GLY A 422 -4.83 33.83 -6.60
CA GLY A 422 -6.18 33.77 -6.05
C GLY A 422 -6.48 32.44 -5.36
N ALA A 423 -5.45 31.78 -4.82
CA ALA A 423 -5.55 30.51 -4.12
C ALA A 423 -5.14 30.65 -2.65
N ASP A 424 -5.66 29.73 -1.83
CA ASP A 424 -5.38 29.57 -0.41
C ASP A 424 -4.96 28.11 -0.16
N PRO A 425 -3.64 27.84 -0.09
CA PRO A 425 -3.11 26.50 0.13
C PRO A 425 -3.53 25.88 1.47
N SER A 426 -3.99 26.66 2.45
CA SER A 426 -4.51 26.13 3.72
C SER A 426 -5.83 25.36 3.54
N LYS A 427 -6.57 25.65 2.46
CA LYS A 427 -7.78 24.90 2.04
C LYS A 427 -7.43 23.65 1.23
N GLY A 428 -6.17 23.45 0.89
CA GLY A 428 -5.63 22.32 0.17
C GLY A 428 -4.57 22.75 -0.84
N PHE A 429 -3.43 22.08 -0.82
CA PHE A 429 -2.38 22.20 -1.83
C PHE A 429 -2.17 20.82 -2.44
N LEU A 430 -2.85 20.58 -3.56
CA LEU A 430 -2.79 19.31 -4.25
C LEU A 430 -1.82 19.40 -5.43
N ILE A 431 -1.14 18.31 -5.70
CA ILE A 431 -0.39 18.14 -6.95
C ILE A 431 -0.80 16.84 -7.63
N GLY A 432 -0.69 16.78 -8.96
CA GLY A 432 -1.01 15.55 -9.66
C GLY A 432 -0.61 15.53 -11.10
N GLY A 433 -0.85 14.39 -11.75
CA GLY A 433 -0.52 14.22 -13.15
C GLY A 433 -0.87 12.85 -13.68
N ALA A 434 -0.77 12.72 -15.00
CA ALA A 434 -1.02 11.49 -15.73
C ALA A 434 0.28 10.94 -16.35
N SER A 435 0.49 9.62 -16.29
CA SER A 435 1.63 8.96 -16.94
C SER A 435 2.97 9.58 -16.49
N ALA A 436 3.78 10.09 -17.42
CA ALA A 436 4.98 10.88 -17.15
C ALA A 436 4.71 12.07 -16.20
N GLY A 437 3.58 12.76 -16.33
CA GLY A 437 3.20 13.83 -15.39
C GLY A 437 2.89 13.30 -13.98
N GLY A 438 2.37 12.08 -13.87
CA GLY A 438 2.21 11.41 -12.58
C GLY A 438 3.57 11.11 -11.93
N GLN A 439 4.56 10.71 -12.71
CA GLN A 439 5.95 10.60 -12.23
C GLN A 439 6.46 11.94 -11.70
N LEU A 440 6.29 13.02 -12.47
CA LEU A 440 6.71 14.37 -12.08
C LEU A 440 6.04 14.84 -10.79
N ALA A 441 4.75 14.55 -10.62
CA ALA A 441 4.04 14.82 -9.37
C ALA A 441 4.62 14.04 -8.19
N ALA A 442 4.92 12.74 -8.35
CA ALA A 442 5.55 11.95 -7.31
C ALA A 442 6.94 12.49 -6.92
N ILE A 443 7.76 12.86 -7.90
CA ILE A 443 9.09 13.50 -7.69
C ILE A 443 8.94 14.81 -6.92
N ALA A 444 8.03 15.67 -7.36
CA ALA A 444 7.81 16.98 -6.74
C ALA A 444 7.31 16.83 -5.29
N SER A 445 6.44 15.83 -5.02
CA SER A 445 5.98 15.50 -3.67
C SER A 445 7.13 15.10 -2.74
N HIS A 446 7.99 14.19 -3.20
CA HIS A 446 9.16 13.78 -2.43
C HIS A 446 10.11 14.94 -2.15
N GLN A 447 10.39 15.74 -3.17
CA GLN A 447 11.26 16.89 -3.01
C GLN A 447 10.68 17.92 -2.04
N ALA A 448 9.37 18.12 -2.04
CA ALA A 448 8.67 19.02 -1.12
C ALA A 448 8.76 18.52 0.33
N VAL A 449 8.63 17.21 0.57
CA VAL A 449 8.79 16.61 1.91
C VAL A 449 10.23 16.76 2.40
N ASP A 450 11.22 16.42 1.57
CA ASP A 450 12.65 16.54 1.93
C ASP A 450 13.04 17.98 2.25
N GLN A 451 12.51 18.95 1.49
CA GLN A 451 12.77 20.37 1.67
C GLN A 451 11.87 21.05 2.69
N LYS A 452 10.89 20.32 3.26
CA LYS A 452 9.87 20.85 4.17
C LYS A 452 9.17 22.09 3.59
N LEU A 453 8.70 21.97 2.34
CA LEU A 453 7.98 23.03 1.64
C LEU A 453 6.86 23.58 2.52
N SER A 454 6.73 24.92 2.54
CA SER A 454 5.69 25.62 3.28
C SER A 454 5.00 26.62 2.36
N PRO A 455 3.66 26.57 2.21
CA PRO A 455 2.75 25.57 2.79
C PRO A 455 3.01 24.15 2.25
N PRO A 456 2.75 23.09 3.06
CA PRO A 456 3.00 21.71 2.64
C PRO A 456 1.99 21.27 1.58
N ILE A 457 2.40 20.32 0.74
CA ILE A 457 1.48 19.60 -0.14
C ILE A 457 0.56 18.76 0.74
N THR A 458 -0.75 18.90 0.56
CA THR A 458 -1.77 18.21 1.38
C THR A 458 -2.33 16.96 0.69
N GLY A 459 -2.04 16.75 -0.60
CA GLY A 459 -2.42 15.53 -1.30
C GLY A 459 -1.81 15.39 -2.68
N VAL A 460 -1.68 14.14 -3.13
CA VAL A 460 -1.09 13.80 -4.44
C VAL A 460 -2.07 12.95 -5.25
N PHE A 461 -2.25 13.29 -6.53
CA PHE A 461 -3.09 12.55 -7.46
C PHE A 461 -2.29 11.97 -8.62
N LEU A 462 -2.25 10.63 -8.74
CA LEU A 462 -1.45 9.91 -9.72
C LEU A 462 -2.34 9.07 -10.65
N GLN A 463 -2.40 9.44 -11.93
CA GLN A 463 -3.09 8.66 -12.96
C GLN A 463 -2.07 7.84 -13.75
N TYR A 464 -2.19 6.51 -13.65
CA TYR A 464 -1.39 5.49 -14.34
C TYR A 464 0.10 5.91 -14.45
N PRO A 465 0.75 6.26 -13.33
CA PRO A 465 2.07 6.90 -13.32
C PRO A 465 3.20 5.94 -13.70
N ASN A 466 4.31 6.47 -14.22
CA ASN A 466 5.59 5.76 -14.26
C ASN A 466 6.35 6.03 -12.95
N LEU A 467 6.75 5.01 -12.20
CA LEU A 467 7.27 5.15 -10.84
C LEU A 467 8.59 4.39 -10.59
N VAL A 468 8.95 3.47 -11.47
CA VAL A 468 10.25 2.80 -11.50
C VAL A 468 10.57 2.32 -12.91
N HIS A 469 11.78 2.61 -13.36
CA HIS A 469 12.30 2.05 -14.60
C HIS A 469 12.48 0.52 -14.47
N PRO A 470 12.18 -0.30 -15.51
CA PRO A 470 12.32 -1.77 -15.44
C PRO A 470 13.70 -2.25 -14.99
N ASP A 471 14.78 -1.58 -15.42
CA ASP A 471 16.17 -1.88 -15.01
C ASP A 471 16.51 -1.50 -13.56
N ALA A 472 15.57 -0.89 -12.83
CA ALA A 472 15.79 -0.35 -11.50
C ALA A 472 14.80 -0.91 -10.46
N VAL A 473 14.00 -1.92 -10.82
CA VAL A 473 13.09 -2.60 -9.90
C VAL A 473 13.88 -3.33 -8.81
N LEU A 474 13.57 -3.03 -7.55
CA LEU A 474 14.19 -3.65 -6.38
C LEU A 474 13.94 -5.17 -6.36
N GLU A 475 14.93 -5.95 -5.92
CA GLU A 475 14.87 -7.43 -5.92
C GLU A 475 13.61 -7.99 -5.23
N GLU A 476 13.17 -7.36 -4.15
CA GLU A 476 11.97 -7.77 -3.41
C GLU A 476 10.67 -7.60 -4.20
N TYR A 477 10.63 -6.70 -5.19
CA TYR A 477 9.45 -6.41 -5.99
C TYR A 477 9.45 -7.09 -7.36
N LYS A 478 10.59 -7.62 -7.82
CA LYS A 478 10.67 -8.34 -9.11
C LYS A 478 9.64 -9.44 -9.30
N PRO A 479 9.32 -10.30 -8.30
CA PRO A 479 8.27 -11.33 -8.46
C PRO A 479 6.88 -10.76 -8.76
N HIS A 480 6.66 -9.47 -8.52
CA HIS A 480 5.38 -8.79 -8.64
C HIS A 480 5.32 -7.81 -9.82
N TYR A 481 6.44 -7.58 -10.51
CA TYR A 481 6.56 -6.67 -11.66
C TYR A 481 6.44 -7.46 -12.97
N ASN A 482 5.22 -7.88 -13.30
CA ASN A 482 4.94 -8.77 -14.43
C ASN A 482 4.32 -8.03 -15.62
N SER A 483 3.58 -6.94 -15.37
CA SER A 483 2.87 -6.15 -16.39
C SER A 483 3.78 -5.64 -17.51
N TRP A 484 5.04 -5.32 -17.19
CA TRP A 484 6.01 -4.90 -18.18
C TRP A 484 6.16 -5.92 -19.32
N GLU A 485 6.28 -7.21 -19.00
CA GLU A 485 6.40 -8.29 -20.00
C GLU A 485 5.05 -8.80 -20.49
N ASP A 486 4.08 -9.01 -19.58
CA ASP A 486 2.74 -9.51 -19.93
C ASP A 486 2.00 -8.59 -20.91
N LEU A 487 2.29 -7.28 -20.88
CA LEU A 487 1.59 -6.24 -21.66
C LEU A 487 2.54 -5.45 -22.57
N LYS A 488 3.63 -6.08 -23.02
CA LYS A 488 4.65 -5.43 -23.86
C LYS A 488 4.14 -4.88 -25.19
N ASP A 489 3.06 -5.46 -25.71
CA ASP A 489 2.40 -5.09 -26.98
C ASP A 489 1.03 -4.43 -26.75
N ALA A 490 0.78 -3.86 -25.55
CA ALA A 490 -0.50 -3.26 -25.22
C ALA A 490 -0.90 -2.10 -26.17
N PHE A 491 -2.22 -1.96 -26.36
CA PHE A 491 -2.83 -1.19 -27.46
C PHE A 491 -2.39 0.28 -27.58
N ILE A 492 -2.22 0.99 -26.47
CA ILE A 492 -1.82 2.41 -26.47
C ILE A 492 -0.35 2.56 -26.13
N LEU A 493 0.07 1.96 -25.03
CA LEU A 493 1.43 2.02 -24.52
C LEU A 493 1.95 0.60 -24.31
N GLY A 494 2.96 0.22 -25.08
CA GLY A 494 3.74 -1.00 -24.89
C GLY A 494 5.23 -0.69 -24.66
N GLN A 495 6.05 -1.73 -24.47
CA GLN A 495 7.50 -1.58 -24.23
C GLN A 495 8.19 -0.78 -25.35
N LYS A 496 7.78 -0.97 -26.61
CA LYS A 496 8.36 -0.24 -27.75
C LYS A 496 8.18 1.28 -27.61
N SER A 497 6.98 1.72 -27.23
CA SER A 497 6.67 3.13 -26.98
C SER A 497 7.42 3.67 -25.75
N MET A 498 7.48 2.89 -24.66
CA MET A 498 8.23 3.28 -23.46
C MET A 498 9.73 3.44 -23.74
N ASN A 499 10.34 2.49 -24.44
CA ASN A 499 11.75 2.56 -24.82
C ASN A 499 12.03 3.74 -25.74
N PHE A 500 11.13 4.07 -26.67
CA PHE A 500 11.24 5.29 -27.48
C PHE A 500 11.30 6.55 -26.60
N PHE A 501 10.40 6.68 -25.62
CA PHE A 501 10.40 7.81 -24.69
C PHE A 501 11.64 7.84 -23.80
N TYR A 502 12.04 6.71 -23.21
CA TYR A 502 13.24 6.63 -22.38
C TYR A 502 14.51 7.02 -23.14
N ASN A 503 14.64 6.58 -24.40
CA ASN A 503 15.79 6.91 -25.25
C ASN A 503 15.85 8.40 -25.58
N HIS A 504 14.72 9.03 -25.93
CA HIS A 504 14.69 10.45 -26.26
C HIS A 504 14.80 11.35 -25.02
N TYR A 505 14.21 10.93 -23.89
CA TYR A 505 14.37 11.62 -22.61
C TYR A 505 15.76 11.42 -22.01
N LYS A 506 16.54 10.43 -22.48
CA LYS A 506 17.84 10.02 -21.94
C LYS A 506 17.75 9.72 -20.45
N THR A 507 16.71 8.98 -20.07
CA THR A 507 16.43 8.60 -18.69
C THR A 507 17.64 7.92 -18.06
N ASP A 508 17.99 8.31 -16.83
CA ASP A 508 18.87 7.52 -15.97
C ASP A 508 18.01 6.58 -15.12
N PRO A 509 17.95 5.26 -15.42
CA PRO A 509 17.06 4.32 -14.74
C PRO A 509 17.17 4.33 -13.22
N LYS A 510 18.39 4.55 -12.69
CA LYS A 510 18.70 4.39 -11.26
C LYS A 510 18.55 5.69 -10.48
N SER A 511 18.34 6.82 -11.16
CA SER A 511 18.08 8.08 -10.49
C SER A 511 16.68 8.07 -9.87
N HIS A 512 16.56 8.59 -8.65
CA HIS A 512 15.27 8.78 -7.98
C HIS A 512 14.38 9.81 -8.72
N LEU A 513 14.97 10.68 -9.55
CA LEU A 513 14.26 11.60 -10.44
C LEU A 513 13.70 10.92 -11.71
N ALA A 514 13.98 9.63 -11.91
CA ALA A 514 13.38 8.79 -12.95
C ALA A 514 12.59 7.61 -12.35
N SER A 515 13.00 7.14 -11.18
CA SER A 515 12.37 6.04 -10.46
C SER A 515 12.02 6.47 -9.03
N PRO A 516 10.91 7.22 -8.81
CA PRO A 516 10.50 7.67 -7.47
C PRO A 516 10.32 6.56 -6.43
N LEU A 517 10.16 5.30 -6.83
CA LEU A 517 10.20 4.16 -5.90
C LEU A 517 11.55 4.03 -5.18
N LEU A 518 12.63 4.57 -5.74
CA LEU A 518 14.00 4.51 -5.20
C LEU A 518 14.38 5.75 -4.39
N TRP A 519 13.40 6.51 -3.90
CA TRP A 519 13.66 7.78 -3.25
C TRP A 519 14.59 7.61 -2.02
N PRO A 520 15.74 8.32 -1.93
CA PRO A 520 16.77 7.97 -0.94
C PRO A 520 16.37 8.20 0.51
N SER A 521 15.53 9.19 0.79
CA SER A 521 14.99 9.46 2.13
C SER A 521 13.81 8.55 2.50
N GLY A 522 13.39 7.66 1.58
CA GLY A 522 12.21 6.82 1.72
C GLY A 522 10.91 7.57 1.47
N HIS A 523 9.78 6.97 1.86
CA HIS A 523 8.43 7.46 1.51
C HIS A 523 7.57 7.81 2.72
N ARG A 524 8.15 7.82 3.93
CA ARG A 524 7.43 8.25 5.15
C ARG A 524 7.17 9.75 5.12
N GLY A 525 6.01 10.16 5.63
CA GLY A 525 5.61 11.57 5.64
C GLY A 525 5.13 12.10 4.29
N GLN A 526 5.03 11.25 3.25
CA GLN A 526 4.38 11.64 2.00
C GLN A 526 2.90 12.02 2.23
N PRO A 527 2.35 12.97 1.47
CA PRO A 527 0.94 13.34 1.59
C PRO A 527 0.00 12.17 1.21
N PRO A 528 -1.26 12.20 1.67
CA PRO A 528 -2.29 11.29 1.19
C PRO A 528 -2.30 11.22 -0.33
N THR A 529 -2.31 10.00 -0.88
CA THR A 529 -2.11 9.79 -2.32
C THR A 529 -3.29 9.04 -2.94
N TYR A 530 -3.90 9.64 -3.96
CA TYR A 530 -4.96 9.03 -4.76
C TYR A 530 -4.40 8.48 -6.07
N PHE A 531 -4.69 7.22 -6.36
CA PHE A 531 -4.27 6.52 -7.58
C PHE A 531 -5.47 6.19 -8.47
N GLN A 532 -5.32 6.44 -9.77
CA GLN A 532 -6.12 5.80 -10.82
C GLN A 532 -5.21 4.94 -11.67
N ILE A 533 -5.42 3.63 -11.70
CA ILE A 533 -4.51 2.70 -12.39
C ILE A 533 -5.24 2.01 -13.52
N CYS A 534 -4.65 2.02 -14.72
CA CYS A 534 -5.11 1.24 -15.85
C CYS A 534 -4.65 -0.21 -15.71
N GLY A 535 -5.55 -1.17 -15.92
CA GLY A 535 -5.29 -2.58 -15.73
C GLY A 535 -4.53 -3.23 -16.90
N MET A 536 -4.84 -2.82 -18.13
CA MET A 536 -4.16 -3.29 -19.36
C MET A 536 -2.99 -2.35 -19.72
N ASP A 537 -2.16 -2.05 -18.72
CA ASP A 537 -1.06 -1.10 -18.78
C ASP A 537 0.27 -1.76 -18.34
N PRO A 538 1.37 -1.64 -19.11
CA PRO A 538 2.69 -2.10 -18.66
C PRO A 538 3.14 -1.43 -17.35
N LEU A 539 2.63 -0.23 -17.03
CA LEU A 539 2.94 0.53 -15.81
C LEU A 539 2.04 0.15 -14.61
N ARG A 540 1.14 -0.83 -14.78
CA ARG A 540 0.20 -1.26 -13.74
C ARG A 540 0.92 -1.71 -12.47
N ASP A 541 1.87 -2.63 -12.60
CA ASP A 541 2.45 -3.30 -11.44
C ASP A 541 3.35 -2.35 -10.64
N GLU A 542 4.11 -1.44 -11.28
CA GLU A 542 4.84 -0.39 -10.55
C GLU A 542 3.92 0.53 -9.76
N SER A 543 2.77 0.90 -10.32
CA SER A 543 1.77 1.72 -9.64
C SER A 543 1.21 1.01 -8.41
N LEU A 544 0.94 -0.29 -8.52
CA LEU A 544 0.46 -1.12 -7.41
C LEU A 544 1.53 -1.38 -6.36
N ILE A 545 2.78 -1.58 -6.76
CA ILE A 545 3.94 -1.71 -5.87
C ILE A 545 4.12 -0.43 -5.06
N TYR A 546 4.11 0.73 -5.71
CA TYR A 546 4.31 2.00 -5.06
C TYR A 546 3.16 2.34 -4.11
N GLU A 547 1.90 2.11 -4.51
CA GLU A 547 0.74 2.25 -3.61
C GLU A 547 0.84 1.34 -2.39
N TYR A 548 1.22 0.07 -2.59
CA TYR A 548 1.43 -0.87 -1.49
C TYR A 548 2.52 -0.37 -0.54
N HIS A 549 3.65 0.11 -1.08
CA HIS A 549 4.76 0.64 -0.29
C HIS A 549 4.32 1.86 0.55
N LEU A 550 3.60 2.81 -0.05
CA LEU A 550 3.07 3.96 0.67
C LEU A 550 2.12 3.54 1.80
N ARG A 551 1.14 2.69 1.49
CA ARG A 551 0.08 2.33 2.44
C ARG A 551 0.56 1.41 3.55
N GLU A 552 1.24 0.33 3.20
CA GLU A 552 1.57 -0.75 4.14
C GLU A 552 2.91 -0.49 4.84
N GLU A 553 3.92 -0.01 4.11
CA GLU A 553 5.27 0.14 4.67
C GLU A 553 5.47 1.51 5.33
N CYS A 554 4.82 2.54 4.79
CA CYS A 554 4.96 3.92 5.26
C CYS A 554 3.76 4.43 6.07
N GLY A 555 2.61 3.74 6.05
CA GLY A 555 1.41 4.15 6.78
C GLY A 555 0.70 5.36 6.16
N ILE A 556 0.95 5.65 4.89
CA ILE A 556 0.34 6.77 4.17
C ILE A 556 -1.08 6.40 3.76
N GLN A 557 -2.01 7.32 3.93
CA GLN A 557 -3.38 7.12 3.45
C GLN A 557 -3.38 7.10 1.92
N THR A 558 -3.90 6.03 1.35
CA THR A 558 -4.08 5.90 -0.10
C THR A 558 -5.53 5.63 -0.46
N LYS A 559 -5.95 6.15 -1.61
CA LYS A 559 -7.16 5.72 -2.31
C LYS A 559 -6.74 5.20 -3.68
N LEU A 560 -7.35 4.12 -4.15
CA LEU A 560 -7.00 3.53 -5.44
C LEU A 560 -8.26 3.10 -6.18
N ASP A 561 -8.44 3.60 -7.39
CA ASP A 561 -9.44 3.15 -8.33
C ASP A 561 -8.75 2.43 -9.51
N MET A 562 -9.14 1.18 -9.76
CA MET A 562 -8.54 0.30 -10.79
C MET A 562 -9.48 0.20 -11.99
N LEU A 563 -9.00 0.63 -13.15
CA LEU A 563 -9.70 0.56 -14.43
C LEU A 563 -9.30 -0.73 -15.14
N LYS A 564 -10.00 -1.82 -14.83
CA LYS A 564 -9.65 -3.18 -15.28
C LYS A 564 -9.82 -3.30 -16.79
N GLY A 565 -8.88 -3.93 -17.49
CA GLY A 565 -8.96 -4.14 -18.94
C GLY A 565 -8.86 -2.88 -19.79
N ILE A 566 -8.69 -1.71 -19.16
CA ILE A 566 -8.50 -0.43 -19.84
C ILE A 566 -7.00 -0.19 -20.04
N PRO A 567 -6.57 0.19 -21.25
CA PRO A 567 -5.17 0.46 -21.54
C PRO A 567 -4.70 1.79 -20.94
N HIS A 568 -3.39 1.97 -20.89
CA HIS A 568 -2.76 3.25 -20.51
C HIS A 568 -3.40 4.43 -21.26
N GLY A 569 -3.78 5.49 -20.56
CA GLY A 569 -4.46 6.65 -21.17
C GLY A 569 -5.88 6.37 -21.70
N GLY A 570 -6.46 5.20 -21.43
CA GLY A 570 -7.81 4.83 -21.87
C GLY A 570 -8.90 5.85 -21.50
N PRO A 571 -8.92 6.47 -20.29
CA PRO A 571 -9.85 7.54 -19.96
C PRO A 571 -9.83 8.77 -20.90
N ASP A 572 -8.73 8.96 -21.62
CA ASP A 572 -8.53 10.08 -22.55
C ASP A 572 -8.80 9.67 -23.99
N PHE A 573 -8.27 8.51 -24.40
CA PHE A 573 -8.35 8.04 -25.79
C PHE A 573 -9.58 7.17 -26.09
N LEU A 574 -10.22 6.62 -25.06
CA LEU A 574 -11.37 5.73 -25.17
C LEU A 574 -12.53 6.24 -24.30
N PRO A 575 -12.97 7.52 -24.47
CA PRO A 575 -14.00 8.12 -23.62
C PRO A 575 -15.40 7.49 -23.82
N MET A 576 -15.58 6.69 -24.88
CA MET A 576 -16.83 5.99 -25.15
C MET A 576 -17.10 4.86 -24.14
N LEU A 577 -16.05 4.25 -23.58
CA LEU A 577 -16.16 3.10 -22.69
C LEU A 577 -16.78 3.48 -21.33
N SER A 578 -17.59 2.59 -20.78
CA SER A 578 -18.27 2.77 -19.50
C SER A 578 -17.27 2.96 -18.36
N GLN A 579 -16.16 2.22 -18.35
CA GLN A 579 -15.10 2.41 -17.35
C GLN A 579 -14.39 3.75 -17.47
N SER A 580 -14.18 4.27 -18.68
CA SER A 580 -13.60 5.61 -18.90
C SER A 580 -14.52 6.70 -18.34
N LYS A 581 -15.83 6.61 -18.58
CA LYS A 581 -16.82 7.53 -17.99
C LYS A 581 -16.84 7.43 -16.47
N LYS A 582 -16.87 6.21 -15.93
CA LYS A 582 -16.79 5.96 -14.48
C LYS A 582 -15.51 6.55 -13.87
N SER A 583 -14.38 6.48 -14.57
CA SER A 583 -13.12 7.02 -14.07
C SER A 583 -13.17 8.53 -13.83
N VAL A 584 -13.98 9.28 -14.57
CA VAL A 584 -14.19 10.71 -14.31
C VAL A 584 -14.91 10.90 -12.97
N GLU A 585 -15.97 10.13 -12.70
CA GLU A 585 -16.70 10.20 -11.44
C GLU A 585 -15.86 9.70 -10.24
N ASP A 586 -15.09 8.63 -10.44
CA ASP A 586 -14.12 8.14 -9.45
C ASP A 586 -13.08 9.22 -9.13
N MET A 587 -12.59 9.93 -10.16
CA MET A 587 -11.64 11.03 -10.02
C MET A 587 -12.23 12.18 -9.21
N LYS A 588 -13.47 12.60 -9.51
CA LYS A 588 -14.19 13.60 -8.73
C LYS A 588 -14.27 13.19 -7.24
N ALA A 589 -14.60 11.94 -6.97
CA ALA A 589 -14.66 11.41 -5.60
C ALA A 589 -13.27 11.37 -4.93
N GLY A 590 -12.22 11.00 -5.67
CA GLY A 590 -10.84 11.00 -5.19
C GLY A 590 -10.30 12.39 -4.86
N MET A 591 -10.61 13.39 -5.67
CA MET A 591 -10.21 14.78 -5.42
C MET A 591 -10.94 15.35 -4.18
N ARG A 592 -12.23 15.04 -4.00
CA ARG A 592 -12.94 15.37 -2.74
C ARG A 592 -12.32 14.68 -1.53
N TRP A 593 -11.90 13.42 -1.69
CA TRP A 593 -11.22 12.68 -0.62
C TRP A 593 -9.87 13.29 -0.25
N LEU A 594 -9.07 13.74 -1.22
CA LEU A 594 -7.79 14.43 -0.95
C LEU A 594 -8.01 15.73 -0.16
N LEU A 595 -8.96 16.56 -0.59
CA LEU A 595 -9.27 17.82 0.12
C LEU A 595 -9.77 17.56 1.55
N SER A 596 -10.50 16.47 1.79
CA SER A 596 -10.95 16.15 3.16
C SER A 596 -9.85 15.65 4.09
N GLN A 597 -8.69 15.22 3.57
CA GLN A 597 -7.53 14.86 4.41
C GLN A 597 -6.77 16.08 4.94
N SER A 598 -6.99 17.27 4.37
CA SER A 598 -6.27 18.49 4.77
C SER A 598 -6.70 19.01 6.16
N GLY A 599 -7.79 18.48 6.74
CA GLY A 599 -8.32 18.88 8.05
C GLY A 599 -8.00 17.96 9.23
N SER A 600 -7.28 16.84 9.01
CA SER A 600 -7.02 15.81 10.03
C SER A 600 -5.59 15.82 10.59
N SER A 601 -4.75 16.77 10.19
CA SER A 601 -3.39 16.97 10.70
C SER A 601 -3.35 18.22 11.60
N SER A 602 -3.88 18.08 12.82
CA SER A 602 -3.71 19.02 13.93
C SER A 602 -3.17 18.32 15.17
#